data_AF-A0AAV2TXG2-F1
#
_entry.id   AF-A0AAV2TXG2-F1
#
_cell.length_a   1.000
_cell.length_b   1.000
_cell.length_c   1.000
_cell.angle_alpha   90.00
_cell.angle_beta   90.00
_cell.angle_gamma   90.00
#
_symmetry.space_group_name_H-M   'P 1'
#
loop_
_entity.id
_entity.type
_entity.pdbx_description
1 polymer ?
#
loop_
_entity_poly.entity_id
_entity_poly.type
_entity_poly.pdbx_seq_one_letter_code
_entity_poly.pdbx_strand_id
1 'polypeptide(L)'
;MATTTDTGLSSGESGHNADDWASTLNDEGLNKIIADLNARRDADLFENEVYQRFFNRFGFKVSSVEDIPVQEVRRVEGGPRKKSKSRPGLSDRHLKLTWEQKCQIAQVECDEYRHEMAKEEEETSGIISNLRARMEDIDIRSDDLGKNKAEFKKSVIKDAFIEGREAYASEKFLRYTDEYLRQKDTVIDKLRLSNTALRAQLRKCRDQLRQKEEMGEVLHAVDFEQLKIDNAQCLARIDERNRRIQELKLMAGRTLQTLNNHKNVLNQLHREKKRVTNEINQRMDISNRAVNEMATVRGEIYEEKYNNEKFKAYMESYRVPSVMDFVHVREEYNDITRRESTYRRKLKIAEMALTRHRKLWAQVQRCTVPKDT
;
A
#
# COMPACT_ATOMS: atom_id res chain seq x y z
N MET A 1 25.89 -34.67 37.75
CA MET A 1 27.20 -35.33 37.90
C MET A 1 27.00 -36.55 38.78
N ALA A 2 26.90 -37.70 38.14
CA ALA A 2 26.75 -39.00 38.78
C ALA A 2 28.10 -39.70 38.71
N THR A 3 28.56 -40.25 39.84
CA THR A 3 29.68 -41.19 39.87
C THR A 3 29.20 -42.44 40.59
N THR A 4 29.09 -43.49 39.78
CA THR A 4 28.96 -44.91 40.13
C THR A 4 30.11 -45.38 41.01
N THR A 5 29.83 -46.24 41.99
CA THR A 5 30.69 -47.40 42.28
C THR A 5 29.82 -48.59 42.67
N ASP A 6 29.89 -49.59 41.80
CA ASP A 6 29.44 -50.97 41.97
C ASP A 6 30.55 -51.73 42.71
N THR A 7 30.19 -52.48 43.76
CA THR A 7 31.03 -53.55 44.31
C THR A 7 30.12 -54.64 44.87
N GLY A 8 30.01 -55.73 44.13
CA GLY A 8 29.49 -56.99 44.65
C GLY A 8 30.45 -57.65 45.65
N LEU A 9 29.89 -58.49 46.53
CA LEU A 9 30.46 -59.69 47.16
C LEU A 9 29.39 -60.19 48.16
N SER A 10 28.67 -61.25 47.81
CA SER A 10 28.95 -62.62 48.26
C SER A 10 28.60 -62.88 49.73
N SER A 11 27.57 -63.70 49.86
CA SER A 11 27.08 -64.42 51.03
C SER A 11 28.14 -64.86 52.04
N GLY A 12 27.90 -64.53 53.31
CA GLY A 12 28.46 -65.20 54.48
C GLY A 12 27.41 -65.19 55.59
N GLU A 13 26.77 -66.34 55.81
CA GLU A 13 25.95 -66.59 56.99
C GLU A 13 26.86 -66.66 58.23
N SER A 14 26.59 -65.83 59.23
CA SER A 14 26.89 -66.18 60.63
C SER A 14 26.00 -65.34 61.54
N GLY A 15 24.97 -65.98 62.10
CA GLY A 15 24.14 -65.37 63.12
C GLY A 15 24.94 -65.11 64.40
N HIS A 16 24.89 -63.87 64.89
CA HIS A 16 25.22 -63.52 66.27
C HIS A 16 24.47 -62.24 66.69
N ASN A 17 23.74 -62.36 67.81
CA ASN A 17 23.20 -61.36 68.75
C ASN A 17 22.77 -59.97 68.25
N ALA A 18 21.48 -59.68 68.40
CA ALA A 18 20.82 -58.41 68.09
C ALA A 18 20.93 -57.31 69.19
N ASP A 19 21.81 -57.44 70.17
CA ASP A 19 21.86 -56.56 71.37
C ASP A 19 23.23 -55.87 71.61
N ASP A 20 24.09 -55.73 70.60
CA ASP A 20 25.45 -55.18 70.75
C ASP A 20 25.60 -53.68 70.38
N TRP A 21 24.50 -52.93 70.26
CA TRP A 21 24.54 -51.49 69.92
C TRP A 21 24.60 -50.58 71.16
N ALA A 22 24.19 -51.08 72.32
CA ALA A 22 24.14 -50.31 73.57
C ALA A 22 25.49 -50.26 74.32
N SER A 23 26.37 -51.23 74.07
CA SER A 23 27.69 -51.42 74.71
C SER A 23 28.79 -50.51 74.13
N THR A 24 28.58 -49.91 72.96
CA THR A 24 29.59 -49.14 72.20
C THR A 24 29.26 -47.65 72.03
N LEU A 25 28.19 -47.14 72.66
CA LEU A 25 27.75 -45.76 72.48
C LEU A 25 28.26 -44.84 73.61
N ASN A 26 29.13 -43.88 73.28
CA ASN A 26 29.46 -42.77 74.17
C ASN A 26 28.23 -41.83 74.35
N ASP A 27 28.15 -41.09 75.47
CA ASP A 27 27.08 -40.11 75.76
C ASP A 27 26.80 -39.14 74.59
N GLU A 28 27.83 -38.79 73.83
CA GLU A 28 27.73 -37.94 72.63
C GLU A 28 27.00 -38.63 71.46
N GLY A 29 27.22 -39.94 71.28
CA GLY A 29 26.48 -40.76 70.31
C GLY A 29 25.01 -40.93 70.71
N LEU A 30 24.75 -41.02 72.01
CA LEU A 30 23.40 -41.15 72.57
C LEU A 30 22.62 -39.83 72.41
N ASN A 31 23.27 -38.69 72.66
CA ASN A 31 22.69 -37.36 72.40
C ASN A 31 22.38 -37.13 70.92
N LYS A 32 23.23 -37.62 70.01
CA LYS A 32 22.98 -37.54 68.57
C LYS A 32 21.75 -38.34 68.16
N ILE A 33 21.58 -39.56 68.68
CA ILE A 33 20.37 -40.37 68.43
C ILE A 33 19.12 -39.67 69.00
N ILE A 34 19.20 -39.07 70.19
CA ILE A 34 18.08 -38.32 70.77
C ILE A 34 17.73 -37.11 69.89
N ALA A 35 18.71 -36.38 69.37
CA ALA A 35 18.48 -35.27 68.46
C ALA A 35 17.83 -35.72 67.14
N ASP A 36 18.31 -36.82 66.55
CA ASP A 36 17.75 -37.40 65.32
C ASP A 36 16.32 -37.92 65.53
N LEU A 37 16.03 -38.54 66.69
CA LEU A 37 14.69 -38.98 67.06
C LEU A 37 13.73 -37.81 67.30
N ASN A 38 14.19 -36.73 67.94
CA ASN A 38 13.39 -35.52 68.12
C ASN A 38 13.09 -34.84 66.78
N ALA A 39 14.10 -34.71 65.90
CA ALA A 39 13.91 -34.16 64.56
C ALA A 39 12.90 -34.99 63.74
N ARG A 40 12.96 -36.33 63.86
CA ARG A 40 12.00 -37.22 63.21
C ARG A 40 10.60 -37.10 63.80
N ARG A 41 10.48 -37.04 65.13
CA ARG A 41 9.20 -36.77 65.81
C ARG A 41 8.60 -35.45 65.33
N ASP A 42 9.39 -34.40 65.23
CA ASP A 42 8.92 -33.08 64.81
C ASP A 42 8.47 -33.09 63.34
N ALA A 43 9.17 -33.83 62.47
CA ALA A 43 8.74 -34.05 61.08
C ALA A 43 7.43 -34.84 61.00
N ASP A 44 7.28 -35.91 61.78
CA ASP A 44 6.04 -36.71 61.82
C ASP A 44 4.88 -35.90 62.41
N LEU A 45 5.13 -35.04 63.41
CA LEU A 45 4.13 -34.12 63.97
C LEU A 45 3.68 -33.08 62.95
N PHE A 46 4.62 -32.49 62.20
CA PHE A 46 4.31 -31.56 61.13
C PHE A 46 3.49 -32.24 60.02
N GLU A 47 3.89 -33.44 59.60
CA GLU A 47 3.13 -34.23 58.61
C GLU A 47 1.70 -34.52 59.12
N ASN A 48 1.56 -34.89 60.39
CA ASN A 48 0.25 -35.11 61.00
C ASN A 48 -0.59 -33.82 61.10
N GLU A 49 0.03 -32.67 61.34
CA GLU A 49 -0.67 -31.37 61.35
C GLU A 49 -1.24 -31.03 59.97
N VAL A 50 -0.45 -31.21 58.90
CA VAL A 50 -0.89 -31.03 57.51
C VAL A 50 -2.10 -31.91 57.22
N TYR A 51 -2.06 -33.18 57.62
CA TYR A 51 -3.20 -34.08 57.44
C TYR A 51 -4.39 -33.67 58.29
N GLN A 52 -4.21 -33.30 59.56
CA GLN A 52 -5.31 -32.87 60.41
C GLN A 52 -6.01 -31.63 59.87
N ARG A 53 -5.27 -30.65 59.35
CA ARG A 53 -5.86 -29.46 58.73
C ARG A 53 -6.65 -29.81 57.47
N PHE A 54 -6.08 -30.64 56.60
CA PHE A 54 -6.77 -31.18 55.44
C PHE A 54 -8.07 -31.91 55.86
N PHE A 55 -7.98 -32.83 56.82
CA PHE A 55 -9.13 -33.58 57.34
C PHE A 55 -10.21 -32.69 57.97
N ASN A 56 -9.82 -31.70 58.76
CA ASN A 56 -10.73 -30.75 59.42
C ASN A 56 -11.46 -29.88 58.38
N ARG A 57 -10.76 -29.47 57.32
CA ARG A 57 -11.33 -28.67 56.23
C ARG A 57 -12.34 -29.45 55.40
N PHE A 58 -12.06 -30.72 55.12
CA PHE A 58 -12.98 -31.61 54.39
C PHE A 58 -14.03 -32.30 55.30
N GLY A 59 -14.05 -31.99 56.60
CA GLY A 59 -15.12 -32.38 57.52
C GLY A 59 -15.19 -33.88 57.86
N PHE A 60 -14.07 -34.60 57.79
CA PHE A 60 -14.03 -36.00 58.23
C PHE A 60 -14.08 -36.08 59.77
N LYS A 61 -15.25 -36.36 60.35
CA LYS A 61 -15.35 -36.72 61.76
C LYS A 61 -14.78 -38.13 61.97
N VAL A 62 -13.64 -38.21 62.64
CA VAL A 62 -13.14 -39.48 63.18
C VAL A 62 -14.03 -39.87 64.35
N SER A 63 -14.85 -40.92 64.19
CA SER A 63 -15.40 -41.64 65.34
C SER A 63 -14.23 -42.17 66.15
N SER A 64 -14.24 -41.91 67.47
CA SER A 64 -13.18 -42.24 68.42
C SER A 64 -12.65 -43.67 68.27
N VAL A 65 -11.34 -43.83 68.47
CA VAL A 65 -10.58 -45.09 68.41
C VAL A 65 -10.88 -46.02 69.61
N GLU A 66 -12.00 -45.84 70.32
CA GLU A 66 -12.29 -46.58 71.55
C GLU A 66 -13.06 -47.89 71.35
N ASP A 67 -13.54 -48.21 70.14
CA ASP A 67 -14.26 -49.47 69.89
C ASP A 67 -13.48 -50.42 68.96
N ILE A 68 -12.40 -51.02 69.48
CA ILE A 68 -11.85 -52.26 68.94
C ILE A 68 -12.05 -53.36 69.98
N PRO A 69 -13.00 -54.29 69.79
CA PRO A 69 -13.17 -55.40 70.72
C PRO A 69 -12.03 -56.41 70.53
N VAL A 70 -11.22 -56.56 71.59
CA VAL A 70 -10.26 -57.66 71.75
C VAL A 70 -11.06 -58.95 71.90
N GLN A 71 -11.13 -59.78 70.86
CA GLN A 71 -11.78 -61.08 70.93
C GLN A 71 -10.72 -62.20 71.05
N GLU A 72 -10.57 -62.64 72.28
CA GLU A 72 -9.82 -63.81 72.75
C GLU A 72 -10.40 -65.10 72.15
N VAL A 73 -9.58 -65.91 71.46
CA VAL A 73 -10.02 -67.22 70.94
C VAL A 73 -9.17 -68.35 71.53
N ARG A 74 -9.83 -69.16 72.35
CA ARG A 74 -9.36 -70.40 72.97
C ARG A 74 -8.88 -71.44 71.94
N ARG A 75 -7.79 -72.13 72.27
CA ARG A 75 -7.28 -73.31 71.57
C ARG A 75 -8.14 -74.55 71.82
N VAL A 76 -8.47 -75.29 70.77
CA VAL A 76 -8.75 -76.74 70.83
C VAL A 76 -8.13 -77.41 69.59
N GLU A 77 -7.33 -78.45 69.84
CA GLU A 77 -6.64 -79.28 68.85
C GLU A 77 -7.55 -80.40 68.30
N GLY A 78 -7.30 -80.83 67.05
CA GLY A 78 -7.50 -82.21 66.63
C GLY A 78 -8.35 -82.47 65.37
N GLY A 79 -7.70 -83.01 64.32
CA GLY A 79 -8.32 -83.98 63.38
C GLY A 79 -8.64 -83.50 61.94
N PRO A 80 -8.60 -84.38 60.91
CA PRO A 80 -8.04 -84.01 59.61
C PRO A 80 -9.03 -83.91 58.41
N ARG A 81 -8.57 -83.17 57.39
CA ARG A 81 -8.87 -83.22 55.93
C ARG A 81 -10.32 -82.97 55.45
N LYS A 82 -10.52 -81.84 54.75
CA LYS A 82 -10.78 -81.77 53.29
C LYS A 82 -10.85 -80.30 52.81
N LYS A 83 -10.34 -80.08 51.59
CA LYS A 83 -10.25 -78.78 50.90
C LYS A 83 -11.62 -78.14 50.67
N SER A 84 -11.76 -76.86 51.02
CA SER A 84 -12.64 -75.92 50.33
C SER A 84 -12.25 -74.47 50.64
N LYS A 85 -11.56 -73.88 49.67
CA LYS A 85 -11.45 -72.45 49.30
C LYS A 85 -12.30 -71.49 50.16
N SER A 86 -11.65 -70.72 51.04
CA SER A 86 -12.24 -69.56 51.70
C SER A 86 -11.39 -68.30 51.43
N ARG A 87 -12.10 -67.21 51.13
CA ARG A 87 -11.61 -65.84 50.92
C ARG A 87 -10.62 -65.39 52.01
N PRO A 88 -9.61 -64.55 51.70
CA PRO A 88 -8.87 -63.85 52.74
C PRO A 88 -9.79 -62.82 53.42
N GLY A 89 -9.70 -62.80 54.75
CA GLY A 89 -10.55 -62.03 55.66
C GLY A 89 -10.26 -60.53 55.68
N LEU A 90 -11.28 -59.84 56.19
CA LEU A 90 -11.49 -58.39 56.31
C LEU A 90 -10.91 -57.82 57.61
N SER A 91 -9.67 -58.14 57.94
CA SER A 91 -9.01 -57.53 59.08
C SER A 91 -7.53 -57.29 58.77
N ASP A 92 -7.12 -56.06 59.04
CA ASP A 92 -5.72 -55.61 59.07
C ASP A 92 -5.09 -55.10 57.77
N ARG A 93 -5.81 -54.21 57.08
CA ARG A 93 -5.14 -53.23 56.23
C ARG A 93 -5.69 -51.87 56.57
N HIS A 94 -5.11 -51.24 57.59
CA HIS A 94 -5.05 -49.78 57.59
C HIS A 94 -4.51 -49.41 56.21
N LEU A 95 -5.38 -48.89 55.33
CA LEU A 95 -4.96 -48.38 54.03
C LEU A 95 -4.09 -47.16 54.35
N LYS A 96 -2.78 -47.39 54.48
CA LYS A 96 -1.81 -46.31 54.55
C LYS A 96 -1.96 -45.53 53.24
N LEU A 97 -2.11 -44.21 53.36
CA LEU A 97 -2.10 -43.31 52.20
C LEU A 97 -0.88 -43.63 51.35
N THR A 98 -1.08 -43.76 50.04
CA THR A 98 0.05 -43.93 49.12
C THR A 98 0.91 -42.67 49.14
N TRP A 99 2.19 -42.79 48.80
CA TRP A 99 3.11 -41.65 48.74
C TRP A 99 2.58 -40.55 47.80
N GLU A 100 1.93 -40.94 46.70
CA GLU A 100 1.25 -40.03 45.78
C GLU A 100 0.11 -39.26 46.47
N GLN A 101 -0.75 -39.94 47.23
CA GLN A 101 -1.84 -39.30 47.97
C GLN A 101 -1.31 -38.35 49.06
N LYS A 102 -0.23 -38.73 49.75
CA LYS A 102 0.44 -37.87 50.74
C LYS A 102 1.00 -36.60 50.10
N CYS A 103 1.70 -36.73 48.97
CA CYS A 103 2.22 -35.60 48.21
C CYS A 103 1.09 -34.70 47.66
N GLN A 104 -0.02 -35.29 47.20
CA GLN A 104 -1.19 -34.53 46.76
C GLN A 104 -1.82 -33.73 47.90
N ILE A 105 -2.01 -34.34 49.07
CA ILE A 105 -2.54 -33.64 50.25
C ILE A 105 -1.60 -32.50 50.67
N ALA A 106 -0.30 -32.77 50.76
CA ALA A 106 0.70 -31.75 51.08
C ALA A 106 0.71 -30.61 50.05
N GLN A 107 0.58 -30.92 48.76
CA GLN A 107 0.53 -29.91 47.70
C GLN A 107 -0.73 -29.04 47.82
N VAL A 108 -1.90 -29.65 48.03
CA VAL A 108 -3.16 -28.92 48.22
C VAL A 108 -3.06 -28.02 49.45
N GLU A 109 -2.61 -28.52 50.59
CA GLU A 109 -2.44 -27.70 51.78
C GLU A 109 -1.41 -26.59 51.55
N CYS A 110 -0.30 -26.85 50.86
CA CYS A 110 0.67 -25.80 50.51
C CYS A 110 0.11 -24.74 49.55
N ASP A 111 -0.74 -25.11 48.59
CA ASP A 111 -1.44 -24.15 47.72
C ASP A 111 -2.43 -23.30 48.53
N GLU A 112 -3.10 -23.93 49.48
CA GLU A 112 -4.09 -23.29 50.35
C GLU A 112 -3.47 -22.36 51.39
N TYR A 113 -2.37 -22.76 52.03
CA TYR A 113 -1.58 -21.85 52.87
C TYR A 113 -1.09 -20.64 52.08
N ARG A 114 -0.66 -20.84 50.83
CA ARG A 114 -0.28 -19.74 49.95
C ARG A 114 -1.47 -18.82 49.66
N HIS A 115 -2.67 -19.39 49.49
CA HIS A 115 -3.89 -18.60 49.29
C HIS A 115 -4.29 -17.82 50.56
N GLU A 116 -4.27 -18.45 51.73
CA GLU A 116 -4.57 -17.81 53.02
C GLU A 116 -3.57 -16.68 53.32
N MET A 117 -2.27 -16.93 53.13
CA MET A 117 -1.23 -15.92 53.28
C MET A 117 -1.45 -14.74 52.33
N ALA A 118 -1.73 -14.99 51.06
CA ALA A 118 -1.99 -13.92 50.08
C ALA A 118 -3.22 -13.10 50.44
N LYS A 119 -4.28 -13.74 50.94
CA LYS A 119 -5.49 -13.06 51.40
C LYS A 119 -5.23 -12.18 52.62
N GLU A 120 -4.51 -12.70 53.61
CA GLU A 120 -4.13 -11.93 54.80
C GLU A 120 -3.21 -10.75 54.44
N GLU A 121 -2.28 -10.94 53.51
CA GLU A 121 -1.44 -9.87 52.97
C GLU A 121 -2.27 -8.78 52.27
N GLU A 122 -3.28 -9.16 51.47
CA GLU A 122 -4.18 -8.20 50.83
C GLU A 122 -5.01 -7.42 51.87
N GLU A 123 -5.57 -8.10 52.86
CA GLU A 123 -6.35 -7.49 53.93
C GLU A 123 -5.51 -6.52 54.77
N THR A 124 -4.32 -6.95 55.22
CA THR A 124 -3.40 -6.12 56.00
C THR A 124 -2.88 -4.94 55.20
N SER A 125 -2.52 -5.13 53.92
CA SER A 125 -2.13 -4.07 53.00
C SER A 125 -3.27 -3.05 52.81
N GLY A 126 -4.51 -3.51 52.66
CA GLY A 126 -5.70 -2.66 52.60
C GLY A 126 -5.89 -1.81 53.85
N ILE A 127 -5.72 -2.42 55.04
CA ILE A 127 -5.79 -1.70 56.32
C ILE A 127 -4.67 -0.66 56.43
N ILE A 128 -3.43 -1.02 56.10
CA ILE A 128 -2.28 -0.11 56.13
C ILE A 128 -2.52 1.08 55.20
N SER A 129 -3.01 0.82 53.98
CA SER A 129 -3.34 1.87 53.01
C SER A 129 -4.42 2.82 53.55
N ASN A 130 -5.47 2.29 54.18
CA ASN A 130 -6.52 3.10 54.79
C ASN A 130 -5.99 3.97 55.94
N LEU A 131 -5.19 3.38 56.83
CA LEU A 131 -4.59 4.10 57.95
C LEU A 131 -3.66 5.22 57.47
N ARG A 132 -2.84 4.97 56.43
CA ARG A 132 -2.01 6.00 55.79
C ARG A 132 -2.85 7.14 55.22
N ALA A 133 -3.92 6.83 54.49
CA ALA A 133 -4.82 7.84 53.94
C ALA A 133 -5.51 8.68 55.05
N ARG A 134 -5.88 8.04 56.17
CA ARG A 134 -6.45 8.74 57.33
C ARG A 134 -5.43 9.64 58.02
N MET A 135 -4.19 9.20 58.17
CA MET A 135 -3.12 10.03 58.73
C MET A 135 -2.90 11.27 57.88
N GLU A 136 -2.77 11.11 56.56
CA GLU A 136 -2.58 12.22 55.63
C GLU A 136 -3.78 13.21 55.67
N ASP A 137 -5.01 12.72 55.75
CA ASP A 137 -6.20 13.57 55.91
C ASP A 137 -6.17 14.36 57.24
N ILE A 138 -5.75 13.74 58.34
CA ILE A 138 -5.60 14.42 59.64
C ILE A 138 -4.51 15.50 59.56
N ASP A 139 -3.38 15.21 58.92
CA ASP A 139 -2.28 16.16 58.77
C ASP A 139 -2.70 17.37 57.93
N ILE A 140 -3.36 17.14 56.79
CA ILE A 140 -3.91 18.22 55.95
C ILE A 140 -4.92 19.06 56.74
N ARG A 141 -5.84 18.42 57.49
CA ARG A 141 -6.81 19.14 58.32
C ARG A 141 -6.15 19.93 59.45
N SER A 142 -5.11 19.38 60.08
CA SER A 142 -4.35 20.05 61.13
C SER A 142 -3.67 21.32 60.60
N ASP A 143 -3.00 21.22 59.45
CA ASP A 143 -2.35 22.35 58.80
C ASP A 143 -3.34 23.43 58.37
N ASP A 144 -4.48 23.04 57.80
CA ASP A 144 -5.56 23.94 57.44
C ASP A 144 -6.11 24.66 58.67
N LEU A 145 -6.42 23.92 59.75
CA LEU A 145 -6.89 24.51 61.00
C LEU A 145 -5.86 25.45 61.63
N GLY A 146 -4.57 25.11 61.54
CA GLY A 146 -3.46 25.95 61.99
C GLY A 146 -3.43 27.30 61.25
N LYS A 147 -3.51 27.26 59.91
CA LYS A 147 -3.57 28.46 59.06
C LYS A 147 -4.82 29.30 59.36
N ASN A 148 -6.00 28.67 59.41
CA ASN A 148 -7.26 29.35 59.71
C ASN A 148 -7.24 30.00 61.10
N LYS A 149 -6.69 29.32 62.11
CA LYS A 149 -6.55 29.87 63.46
C LYS A 149 -5.62 31.08 63.49
N ALA A 150 -4.51 31.03 62.76
CA ALA A 150 -3.57 32.15 62.67
C ALA A 150 -4.20 33.35 61.96
N GLU A 151 -4.92 33.12 60.87
CA GLU A 151 -5.64 34.15 60.13
C GLU A 151 -6.77 34.77 60.96
N PHE A 152 -7.57 33.94 61.65
CA PHE A 152 -8.61 34.42 62.55
C PHE A 152 -8.05 35.31 63.67
N LYS A 153 -6.96 34.88 64.31
CA LYS A 153 -6.28 35.67 65.35
C LYS A 153 -5.80 37.02 64.81
N LYS A 154 -5.32 37.06 63.57
CA LYS A 154 -4.87 38.31 62.94
C LYS A 154 -6.07 39.21 62.60
N SER A 155 -6.98 38.72 61.76
CA SER A 155 -8.03 39.53 61.14
C SER A 155 -9.18 39.89 62.09
N VAL A 156 -9.50 39.01 63.04
CA VAL A 156 -10.63 39.20 63.96
C VAL A 156 -10.16 39.64 65.34
N ILE A 157 -9.12 39.02 65.91
CA ILE A 157 -8.72 39.34 67.28
C ILE A 157 -7.82 40.59 67.33
N LYS A 158 -6.79 40.68 66.48
CA LYS A 158 -5.87 41.84 66.49
C LYS A 158 -6.42 43.02 65.71
N ASP A 159 -6.86 42.79 64.48
CA ASP A 159 -7.24 43.88 63.59
C ASP A 159 -8.65 44.43 63.88
N ALA A 160 -9.56 43.63 64.44
CA ALA A 160 -10.94 44.05 64.71
C ALA A 160 -11.20 44.58 66.12
N PHE A 161 -10.20 44.53 67.01
CA PHE A 161 -10.34 45.06 68.36
C PHE A 161 -10.35 46.59 68.34
N ILE A 162 -11.39 47.19 68.91
CA ILE A 162 -11.52 48.64 69.05
C ILE A 162 -11.25 48.99 70.52
N GLU A 163 -10.03 49.46 70.81
CA GLU A 163 -9.54 49.71 72.16
C GLU A 163 -10.42 50.71 72.95
N GLY A 164 -11.03 51.69 72.27
CA GLY A 164 -11.92 52.67 72.91
C GLY A 164 -13.34 52.18 73.26
N ARG A 165 -13.75 50.99 72.80
CA ARG A 165 -15.08 50.40 73.09
C ARG A 165 -15.02 49.03 73.73
N GLU A 166 -13.82 48.47 73.93
CA GLU A 166 -13.60 47.07 74.33
C GLU A 166 -14.47 46.08 73.53
N ALA A 167 -14.65 46.34 72.24
CA ALA A 167 -15.54 45.56 71.38
C ALA A 167 -14.85 45.23 70.06
N TYR A 168 -15.27 44.11 69.46
CA TYR A 168 -14.80 43.69 68.15
C TYR A 168 -15.70 44.22 67.04
N ALA A 169 -15.10 44.70 65.95
CA ALA A 169 -15.84 45.12 64.77
C ALA A 169 -16.50 43.91 64.10
N SER A 170 -17.84 43.83 64.20
CA SER A 170 -18.64 42.74 63.60
C SER A 170 -18.44 42.62 62.08
N GLU A 171 -18.22 43.74 61.38
CA GLU A 171 -17.93 43.77 59.95
C GLU A 171 -16.67 42.98 59.58
N LYS A 172 -15.60 43.05 60.39
CA LYS A 172 -14.36 42.30 60.13
C LYS A 172 -14.52 40.81 60.38
N PHE A 173 -15.34 40.41 61.36
CA PHE A 173 -15.72 39.02 61.55
C PHE A 173 -16.52 38.49 60.34
N LEU A 174 -17.51 39.24 59.87
CA LEU A 174 -18.30 38.88 58.68
C LEU A 174 -17.41 38.71 57.45
N ARG A 175 -16.51 39.66 57.22
CA ARG A 175 -15.57 39.60 56.10
C ARG A 175 -14.64 38.40 56.17
N TYR A 176 -14.16 38.04 57.37
CA TYR A 176 -13.37 36.82 57.56
C TYR A 176 -14.20 35.57 57.22
N THR A 177 -15.45 35.49 57.68
CA THR A 177 -16.31 34.33 57.40
C THR A 177 -16.63 34.20 55.92
N ASP A 178 -16.91 35.30 55.22
CA ASP A 178 -17.19 35.28 53.78
C ASP A 178 -15.96 34.83 52.97
N GLU A 179 -14.78 35.35 53.31
CA GLU A 179 -13.53 34.94 52.66
C GLU A 179 -13.19 33.47 52.95
N TYR A 180 -13.38 33.01 54.18
CA TYR A 180 -13.21 31.61 54.57
C TYR A 180 -14.13 30.67 53.77
N LEU A 181 -15.41 31.02 53.63
CA LEU A 181 -16.36 30.24 52.83
C LEU A 181 -15.96 30.21 51.35
N ARG A 182 -15.54 31.35 50.79
CA ARG A 182 -15.07 31.44 49.40
C ARG A 182 -13.83 30.59 49.14
N GLN A 183 -12.88 30.56 50.08
CA GLN A 183 -11.71 29.69 50.01
C GLN A 183 -12.11 28.21 50.03
N LYS A 184 -13.08 27.83 50.89
CA LYS A 184 -13.59 26.46 50.95
C LYS A 184 -14.31 26.06 49.65
N ASP A 185 -15.12 26.93 49.06
CA ASP A 185 -15.74 26.68 47.75
C ASP A 185 -14.70 26.44 46.65
N THR A 186 -13.63 27.24 46.65
CA THR A 186 -12.52 27.09 45.69
C THR A 186 -11.83 25.72 45.84
N VAL A 187 -11.65 25.23 47.08
CA VAL A 187 -11.09 23.89 47.33
C VAL A 187 -12.06 22.80 46.89
N ILE A 188 -13.36 22.96 47.14
CA ILE A 188 -14.39 22.02 46.70
C ILE A 188 -14.36 21.85 45.18
N ASP A 189 -14.29 22.94 44.42
CA ASP A 189 -14.25 22.88 42.96
C ASP A 189 -12.97 22.22 42.44
N LYS A 190 -11.82 22.51 43.06
CA LYS A 190 -10.55 21.82 42.75
C LYS A 190 -10.64 20.32 43.02
N LEU A 191 -11.18 19.92 44.17
CA LEU A 191 -11.35 18.52 44.53
C LEU A 191 -12.32 17.80 43.60
N ARG A 192 -13.43 18.45 43.20
CA ARG A 192 -14.38 17.91 42.22
C ARG A 192 -13.71 17.65 40.87
N LEU A 193 -12.93 18.60 40.36
CA LEU A 193 -12.20 18.44 39.09
C LEU A 193 -11.12 17.34 39.17
N SER A 194 -10.38 17.29 40.28
CA SER A 194 -9.40 16.22 40.52
C SER A 194 -10.08 14.84 40.59
N ASN A 195 -11.21 14.74 41.27
CA ASN A 195 -11.96 13.49 41.38
C ASN A 195 -12.50 13.00 40.03
N THR A 196 -13.02 13.89 39.19
CA THR A 196 -13.48 13.51 37.84
C THR A 196 -12.31 13.07 36.94
N ALA A 197 -11.15 13.73 37.03
CA ALA A 197 -9.94 13.35 36.32
C ALA A 197 -9.41 11.97 36.77
N LEU A 198 -9.28 11.74 38.08
CA LEU A 198 -8.84 10.46 38.64
C LEU A 198 -9.80 9.32 38.27
N ARG A 199 -11.12 9.56 38.29
CA ARG A 199 -12.12 8.58 37.83
C ARG A 199 -11.96 8.24 36.34
N ALA A 200 -11.64 9.22 35.50
CA ALA A 200 -11.37 8.98 34.08
C ALA A 200 -10.09 8.17 33.87
N GLN A 201 -9.02 8.47 34.62
CA GLN A 201 -7.79 7.71 34.59
C GLN A 201 -7.99 6.27 35.07
N LEU A 202 -8.73 6.07 36.17
CA LEU A 202 -9.08 4.74 36.67
C LEU A 202 -9.84 3.91 35.64
N ARG A 203 -10.83 4.51 34.95
CA ARG A 203 -11.54 3.84 33.85
C ARG A 203 -10.58 3.44 32.73
N LYS A 204 -9.72 4.37 32.28
CA LYS A 204 -8.72 4.09 31.24
C LYS A 204 -7.79 2.94 31.64
N CYS A 205 -7.27 2.93 32.87
CA CYS A 205 -6.40 1.86 33.34
C CYS A 205 -7.14 0.51 33.41
N ARG A 206 -8.40 0.49 33.84
CA ARG A 206 -9.23 -0.72 33.83
C ARG A 206 -9.51 -1.23 32.42
N ASP A 207 -9.82 -0.34 31.48
CA ASP A 207 -10.05 -0.71 30.09
C ASP A 207 -8.76 -1.25 29.44
N GLN A 208 -7.60 -0.67 29.77
CA GLN A 208 -6.30 -1.17 29.34
C GLN A 208 -5.99 -2.55 29.95
N LEU A 209 -6.26 -2.75 31.25
CA LEU A 209 -6.08 -4.05 31.89
C LEU A 209 -6.96 -5.10 31.23
N ARG A 210 -8.25 -4.81 31.04
CA ARG A 210 -9.19 -5.68 30.35
C ARG A 210 -8.75 -6.01 28.93
N GLN A 211 -8.29 -5.00 28.17
CA GLN A 211 -7.76 -5.24 26.82
C GLN A 211 -6.52 -6.15 26.86
N LYS A 212 -5.65 -6.01 27.87
CA LYS A 212 -4.46 -6.86 28.03
C LYS A 212 -4.82 -8.28 28.47
N GLU A 213 -5.83 -8.45 29.32
CA GLU A 213 -6.36 -9.75 29.72
C GLU A 213 -7.01 -10.45 28.50
N GLU A 214 -7.88 -9.74 27.75
CA GLU A 214 -8.48 -10.26 26.51
C GLU A 214 -7.41 -10.57 25.44
N MET A 215 -6.38 -9.73 25.27
CA MET A 215 -5.26 -10.02 24.38
C MET A 215 -4.39 -11.20 24.87
N GLY A 216 -4.27 -11.39 26.18
CA GLY A 216 -3.49 -12.49 26.78
C GLY A 216 -4.21 -13.83 26.72
N GLU A 217 -5.54 -13.83 26.81
CA GLU A 217 -6.37 -15.05 26.66
C GLU A 217 -6.60 -15.45 25.19
N VAL A 218 -6.62 -14.49 24.25
CA VAL A 218 -6.93 -14.75 22.82
C VAL A 218 -5.70 -15.09 21.97
N LEU A 219 -4.48 -14.78 22.42
CA LEU A 219 -3.29 -14.97 21.59
C LEU A 219 -2.54 -16.25 21.97
N HIS A 220 -2.95 -17.37 21.39
CA HIS A 220 -2.27 -18.64 21.58
C HIS A 220 -1.00 -18.72 20.73
N ALA A 221 -0.03 -19.53 21.15
CA ALA A 221 1.15 -19.83 20.34
C ALA A 221 0.78 -20.31 18.92
N VAL A 222 -0.35 -20.99 18.79
CA VAL A 222 -0.93 -21.44 17.52
C VAL A 222 -1.31 -20.28 16.60
N ASP A 223 -1.81 -19.16 17.12
CA ASP A 223 -2.18 -17.99 16.30
C ASP A 223 -0.94 -17.31 15.72
N PHE A 224 0.17 -17.29 16.47
CA PHE A 224 1.45 -16.80 15.95
C PHE A 224 2.02 -17.71 14.87
N GLU A 225 1.88 -19.03 15.01
CA GLU A 225 2.27 -19.98 13.97
C GLU A 225 1.38 -19.84 12.73
N GLN A 226 0.06 -19.70 12.92
CA GLN A 226 -0.88 -19.44 11.84
C GLN A 226 -0.53 -18.15 11.09
N LEU A 227 -0.24 -17.07 11.81
CA LEU A 227 0.16 -15.80 11.19
C LEU A 227 1.46 -15.94 10.39
N LYS A 228 2.43 -16.72 10.87
CA LYS A 228 3.66 -17.02 10.12
C LYS A 228 3.37 -17.82 8.85
N ILE A 229 2.48 -18.80 8.92
CA ILE A 229 2.04 -19.59 7.76
C ILE A 229 1.34 -18.68 6.74
N ASP A 230 0.40 -17.85 7.17
CA ASP A 230 -0.35 -16.95 6.30
C ASP A 230 0.55 -15.91 5.64
N ASN A 231 1.53 -15.38 6.37
CA ASN A 231 2.53 -14.47 5.83
C ASN A 231 3.40 -15.17 4.78
N ALA A 232 3.90 -16.37 5.06
CA ALA A 232 4.67 -17.16 4.11
C ALA A 232 3.86 -17.48 2.83
N GLN A 233 2.58 -17.81 2.97
CA GLN A 233 1.68 -18.04 1.84
C GLN A 233 1.44 -16.75 1.03
N CYS A 234 1.23 -15.62 1.69
CA CYS A 234 1.08 -14.33 1.03
C CYS A 234 2.34 -13.95 0.23
N LEU A 235 3.53 -14.12 0.82
CA LEU A 235 4.81 -13.87 0.15
C LEU A 235 4.97 -14.75 -1.08
N ALA A 236 4.70 -16.06 -0.96
CA ALA A 236 4.76 -16.97 -2.10
C ALA A 236 3.80 -16.56 -3.24
N ARG A 237 2.58 -16.10 -2.90
CA ARG A 237 1.62 -15.58 -3.89
C ARG A 237 2.10 -14.29 -4.54
N ILE A 238 2.73 -13.39 -3.78
CA ILE A 238 3.33 -12.16 -4.32
C ILE A 238 4.45 -12.51 -5.30
N ASP A 239 5.34 -13.42 -4.94
CA ASP A 239 6.45 -13.85 -5.80
C ASP A 239 5.96 -14.52 -7.09
N GLU A 240 4.91 -15.36 -7.01
CA GLU A 240 4.27 -15.93 -8.19
C GLU A 240 3.70 -14.85 -9.12
N ARG A 241 2.98 -13.86 -8.55
CA ARG A 241 2.43 -12.75 -9.33
C ARG A 241 3.53 -11.88 -9.94
N ASN A 242 4.61 -11.64 -9.22
CA ASN A 242 5.78 -10.90 -9.71
C ASN A 242 6.45 -11.62 -10.89
N ARG A 243 6.65 -12.94 -10.79
CA ARG A 243 7.14 -13.76 -11.91
C ARG A 243 6.23 -13.65 -13.12
N ARG A 244 4.91 -13.77 -12.92
CA ARG A 244 3.95 -13.64 -14.02
C ARG A 244 3.97 -12.26 -14.69
N ILE A 245 4.11 -11.19 -13.90
CA ILE A 245 4.27 -9.83 -14.42
C ILE A 245 5.55 -9.70 -15.23
N GLN A 246 6.67 -10.28 -14.78
CA GLN A 246 7.93 -10.27 -15.53
C GLN A 246 7.79 -10.99 -16.88
N GLU A 247 7.16 -12.17 -16.91
CA GLU A 247 6.87 -12.89 -18.15
C GLU A 247 6.02 -12.06 -19.12
N LEU A 248 4.95 -11.45 -18.62
CA LEU A 248 4.07 -10.59 -19.42
C LEU A 248 4.82 -9.37 -19.96
N LYS A 249 5.69 -8.73 -19.16
CA LYS A 249 6.54 -7.62 -19.61
C LYS A 249 7.49 -8.04 -20.72
N LEU A 250 8.12 -9.20 -20.60
CA LEU A 250 8.99 -9.73 -21.66
C LEU A 250 8.21 -10.00 -22.95
N MET A 251 7.01 -10.60 -22.85
CA MET A 251 6.15 -10.81 -24.01
C MET A 251 5.70 -9.49 -24.64
N ALA A 252 5.27 -8.52 -23.84
CA ALA A 252 4.90 -7.19 -24.32
C ALA A 252 6.09 -6.46 -25.00
N GLY A 253 7.30 -6.60 -24.47
CA GLY A 253 8.51 -6.08 -25.09
C GLY A 253 8.78 -6.71 -26.47
N ARG A 254 8.66 -8.04 -26.57
CA ARG A 254 8.82 -8.77 -27.85
C ARG A 254 7.75 -8.36 -28.87
N THR A 255 6.49 -8.28 -28.47
CA THR A 255 5.40 -7.88 -29.38
C THR A 255 5.56 -6.43 -29.83
N LEU A 256 6.00 -5.53 -28.95
CA LEU A 256 6.30 -4.14 -29.31
C LEU A 256 7.45 -4.05 -30.31
N GLN A 257 8.51 -4.85 -30.14
CA GLN A 257 9.62 -4.93 -31.09
C GLN A 257 9.14 -5.39 -32.47
N THR A 258 8.35 -6.47 -32.52
CA THR A 258 7.75 -6.97 -33.77
C THR A 258 6.84 -5.92 -34.42
N LEU A 259 6.00 -5.25 -33.63
CA LEU A 259 5.14 -4.17 -34.11
C LEU A 259 5.95 -3.02 -34.71
N ASN A 260 7.03 -2.61 -34.05
CA ASN A 260 7.87 -1.52 -34.53
C ASN A 260 8.58 -1.91 -35.84
N ASN A 261 9.02 -3.16 -35.96
CA ASN A 261 9.57 -3.69 -37.22
C ASN A 261 8.54 -3.61 -38.34
N HIS A 262 7.30 -4.07 -38.12
CA HIS A 262 6.23 -3.95 -39.12
C HIS A 262 5.90 -2.50 -39.47
N LYS A 263 5.87 -1.60 -38.49
CA LYS A 263 5.68 -0.16 -38.72
C LYS A 263 6.78 0.43 -39.59
N ASN A 264 8.03 0.04 -39.38
CA ASN A 264 9.16 0.48 -40.19
C ASN A 264 9.05 0.00 -41.64
N VAL A 265 8.74 -1.28 -41.85
CA VAL A 265 8.51 -1.86 -43.19
C VAL A 265 7.35 -1.16 -43.88
N LEU A 266 6.23 -0.94 -43.18
CA LEU A 266 5.07 -0.25 -43.74
C LEU A 266 5.42 1.19 -44.16
N ASN A 267 6.18 1.91 -43.34
CA ASN A 267 6.64 3.26 -43.66
C ASN A 267 7.56 3.27 -44.90
N GLN A 268 8.43 2.26 -45.05
CA GLN A 268 9.27 2.11 -46.24
C GLN A 268 8.41 1.88 -47.49
N LEU A 269 7.49 0.90 -47.44
CA LEU A 269 6.55 0.63 -48.54
C LEU A 269 5.69 1.84 -48.89
N HIS A 270 5.28 2.64 -47.90
CA HIS A 270 4.53 3.87 -48.15
C HIS A 270 5.36 4.92 -48.88
N ARG A 271 6.64 5.08 -48.52
CA ARG A 271 7.57 5.97 -49.24
C ARG A 271 7.81 5.48 -50.67
N GLU A 272 7.99 4.18 -50.86
CA GLU A 272 8.14 3.58 -52.20
C GLU A 272 6.88 3.78 -53.04
N LYS A 273 5.69 3.53 -52.49
CA LYS A 273 4.41 3.82 -53.15
C LYS A 273 4.38 5.28 -53.61
N LYS A 274 4.68 6.23 -52.71
CA LYS A 274 4.69 7.66 -53.05
C LYS A 274 5.71 7.98 -54.17
N ARG A 275 6.90 7.37 -54.13
CA ARG A 275 7.93 7.50 -55.17
C ARG A 275 7.40 7.02 -56.52
N VAL A 276 6.82 5.81 -56.56
CA VAL A 276 6.28 5.21 -57.79
C VAL A 276 5.09 6.02 -58.32
N THR A 277 4.19 6.49 -57.46
CA THR A 277 3.08 7.38 -57.88
C THR A 277 3.61 8.66 -58.52
N ASN A 278 4.63 9.29 -57.92
CA ASN A 278 5.26 10.47 -58.51
C ASN A 278 5.90 10.16 -59.87
N GLU A 279 6.57 9.02 -60.01
CA GLU A 279 7.18 8.59 -61.28
C GLU A 279 6.11 8.32 -62.35
N ILE A 280 5.00 7.67 -61.98
CA ILE A 280 3.86 7.45 -62.88
C ILE A 280 3.31 8.79 -63.37
N ASN A 281 3.08 9.75 -62.47
CA ASN A 281 2.57 11.07 -62.85
C ASN A 281 3.54 11.79 -63.79
N GLN A 282 4.84 11.77 -63.50
CA GLN A 282 5.86 12.35 -64.38
C GLN A 282 5.87 11.70 -65.78
N ARG A 283 5.77 10.37 -65.86
CA ARG A 283 5.68 9.65 -67.13
C ARG A 283 4.39 9.98 -67.88
N MET A 284 3.27 10.10 -67.18
CA MET A 284 1.98 10.48 -67.75
C MET A 284 2.03 11.90 -68.33
N ASP A 285 2.65 12.85 -67.62
CA ASP A 285 2.84 14.22 -68.11
C ASP A 285 3.72 14.30 -69.36
N ILE A 286 4.81 13.52 -69.40
CA ILE A 286 5.66 13.41 -70.60
C ILE A 286 4.87 12.81 -71.75
N SER A 287 4.12 11.73 -71.50
CA SER A 287 3.29 11.08 -72.52
C SER A 287 2.23 12.03 -73.07
N ASN A 288 1.56 12.81 -72.22
CA ASN A 288 0.56 13.78 -72.63
C ASN A 288 1.18 14.90 -73.49
N ARG A 289 2.36 15.39 -73.11
CA ARG A 289 3.12 16.37 -73.93
C ARG A 289 3.47 15.80 -75.30
N ALA A 290 4.01 14.58 -75.35
CA ALA A 290 4.35 13.91 -76.60
C ALA A 290 3.11 13.70 -77.49
N VAL A 291 1.96 13.29 -76.92
CA VAL A 291 0.71 13.13 -77.67
C VAL A 291 0.23 14.46 -78.25
N ASN A 292 0.34 15.56 -77.48
CA ASN A 292 -0.01 16.90 -77.95
C ASN A 292 0.91 17.36 -79.09
N GLU A 293 2.23 17.20 -78.92
CA GLU A 293 3.22 17.50 -79.97
C GLU A 293 2.98 16.65 -81.24
N MET A 294 2.64 15.37 -81.09
CA MET A 294 2.26 14.53 -82.24
C MET A 294 0.98 15.02 -82.91
N ALA A 295 0.04 15.61 -82.17
CA ALA A 295 -1.16 16.21 -82.76
C ALA A 295 -0.83 17.47 -83.55
N THR A 296 0.01 18.36 -83.02
CA THR A 296 0.45 19.58 -83.73
C THR A 296 1.24 19.23 -84.99
N VAL A 297 2.23 18.34 -84.90
CA VAL A 297 3.03 17.89 -86.04
C VAL A 297 2.17 17.21 -87.10
N ARG A 298 1.12 16.46 -86.71
CA ARG A 298 0.17 15.89 -87.69
C ARG A 298 -0.62 16.97 -88.42
N GLY A 299 -1.02 18.04 -87.72
CA GLY A 299 -1.65 19.21 -88.33
C GLY A 299 -0.71 19.91 -89.33
N GLU A 300 0.53 20.17 -88.91
CA GLU A 300 1.57 20.76 -89.76
C GLU A 300 1.85 19.90 -91.00
N ILE A 301 1.97 18.57 -90.86
CA ILE A 301 2.15 17.67 -92.01
C ILE A 301 0.98 17.76 -92.99
N TYR A 302 -0.26 17.89 -92.48
CA TYR A 302 -1.43 18.03 -93.34
C TYR A 302 -1.40 19.36 -94.12
N GLU A 303 -1.09 20.47 -93.45
CA GLU A 303 -0.93 21.79 -94.09
C GLU A 303 0.19 21.80 -95.13
N GLU A 304 1.36 21.24 -94.78
CA GLU A 304 2.50 21.14 -95.69
C GLU A 304 2.21 20.25 -96.90
N LYS A 305 1.49 19.13 -96.72
CA LYS A 305 1.04 18.29 -97.83
C LYS A 305 0.07 19.05 -98.75
N TYR A 306 -0.90 19.75 -98.18
CA TYR A 306 -1.84 20.57 -98.94
C TYR A 306 -1.11 21.67 -99.74
N ASN A 307 -0.18 22.38 -99.11
CA ASN A 307 0.63 23.40 -99.76
C ASN A 307 1.51 22.80 -100.87
N ASN A 308 2.14 21.66 -100.64
CA ASN A 308 2.95 20.96 -101.63
C ASN A 308 2.13 20.50 -102.84
N GLU A 309 0.92 19.96 -102.63
CA GLU A 309 0.00 19.63 -103.72
C GLU A 309 -0.38 20.88 -104.53
N LYS A 310 -0.70 21.99 -103.86
CA LYS A 310 -0.97 23.27 -104.51
C LYS A 310 0.24 23.77 -105.32
N PHE A 311 1.46 23.67 -104.78
CA PHE A 311 2.67 24.04 -105.50
C PHE A 311 2.95 23.11 -106.68
N LYS A 312 2.72 21.81 -106.56
CA LYS A 312 2.82 20.87 -107.70
C LYS A 312 1.82 21.22 -108.80
N ALA A 313 0.58 21.52 -108.45
CA ALA A 313 -0.42 21.98 -109.42
C ALA A 313 0.00 23.30 -110.10
N TYR A 314 0.60 24.23 -109.36
CA TYR A 314 1.21 25.42 -109.95
C TYR A 314 2.38 25.08 -110.86
N MET A 315 3.27 24.16 -110.49
CA MET A 315 4.40 23.74 -111.33
C MET A 315 3.95 23.00 -112.60
N GLU A 316 2.88 22.20 -112.53
CA GLU A 316 2.29 21.52 -113.68
C GLU A 316 1.60 22.50 -114.64
N SER A 317 0.89 23.50 -114.10
CA SER A 317 0.26 24.56 -114.90
C SER A 317 1.25 25.62 -115.39
N TYR A 318 2.41 25.74 -114.74
CA TYR A 318 3.48 26.67 -115.12
C TYR A 318 4.33 26.07 -116.24
N ARG A 319 4.02 26.45 -117.48
CA ARG A 319 4.99 26.31 -118.59
C ARG A 319 5.80 27.58 -118.75
N VAL A 320 7.11 27.43 -118.70
CA VAL A 320 8.04 28.45 -119.20
C VAL A 320 7.72 28.68 -120.68
N PRO A 321 7.27 29.89 -121.09
CA PRO A 321 7.00 30.18 -122.49
C PRO A 321 8.25 29.88 -123.34
N SER A 322 8.07 29.30 -124.52
CA SER A 322 9.19 29.05 -125.43
C SER A 322 9.89 30.37 -125.74
N VAL A 323 11.20 30.34 -125.99
CA VAL A 323 11.94 31.54 -126.45
C VAL A 323 11.27 32.12 -127.69
N MET A 324 10.70 31.28 -128.55
CA MET A 324 9.93 31.72 -129.72
C MET A 324 8.60 32.37 -129.35
N ASP A 325 7.86 31.85 -128.36
CA ASP A 325 6.63 32.47 -127.87
C ASP A 325 6.93 33.84 -127.23
N PHE A 326 8.03 33.94 -126.46
CA PHE A 326 8.50 35.21 -125.92
C PHE A 326 8.91 36.19 -127.03
N VAL A 327 9.60 35.70 -128.07
CA VAL A 327 9.97 36.52 -129.24
C VAL A 327 8.73 36.95 -130.01
N HIS A 328 7.71 36.11 -130.18
CA HIS A 328 6.44 36.47 -130.81
C HIS A 328 5.68 37.50 -129.99
N VAL A 329 5.52 37.31 -128.68
CA VAL A 329 4.90 38.31 -127.80
C VAL A 329 5.71 39.61 -127.80
N ARG A 330 7.05 39.52 -127.91
CA ARG A 330 7.93 40.69 -128.02
C ARG A 330 7.82 41.37 -129.38
N GLU A 331 7.64 40.62 -130.45
CA GLU A 331 7.41 41.12 -131.81
C GLU A 331 6.04 41.79 -131.89
N GLU A 332 4.98 41.16 -131.35
CA GLU A 332 3.66 41.76 -131.20
C GLU A 332 3.72 43.04 -130.38
N TYR A 333 4.44 43.03 -129.25
CA TYR A 333 4.68 44.23 -128.46
C TYR A 333 5.38 45.32 -129.28
N ASN A 334 6.43 44.97 -130.03
CA ASN A 334 7.17 45.90 -130.88
C ASN A 334 6.32 46.44 -132.03
N ASP A 335 5.46 45.61 -132.63
CA ASP A 335 4.54 45.98 -133.70
C ASP A 335 3.44 46.89 -133.18
N ILE A 336 2.86 46.60 -132.01
CA ILE A 336 1.94 47.49 -131.31
C ILE A 336 2.65 48.82 -131.02
N THR A 337 3.89 48.79 -130.53
CA THR A 337 4.68 50.01 -130.26
C THR A 337 4.98 50.80 -131.54
N ARG A 338 5.28 50.14 -132.66
CA ARG A 338 5.48 50.77 -133.98
C ARG A 338 4.18 51.37 -134.51
N ARG A 339 3.05 50.67 -134.38
CA ARG A 339 1.73 51.18 -134.72
C ARG A 339 1.39 52.37 -133.84
N GLU A 340 1.61 52.29 -132.53
CA GLU A 340 1.42 53.40 -131.59
C GLU A 340 2.26 54.61 -132.01
N SER A 341 3.56 54.43 -132.30
CA SER A 341 4.43 55.50 -132.80
C SER A 341 3.95 56.10 -134.13
N THR A 342 3.48 55.26 -135.06
CA THR A 342 2.92 55.71 -136.34
C THR A 342 1.63 56.49 -136.15
N TYR A 343 0.71 56.01 -135.31
CA TYR A 343 -0.51 56.71 -134.95
C TYR A 343 -0.22 58.00 -134.21
N ARG A 344 0.79 58.02 -133.33
CA ARG A 344 1.27 59.22 -132.64
C ARG A 344 1.86 60.24 -133.62
N ARG A 345 2.56 59.78 -134.67
CA ARG A 345 3.07 60.65 -135.76
C ARG A 345 1.95 61.16 -136.65
N LYS A 346 0.95 60.31 -137.00
CA LYS A 346 -0.26 60.71 -137.73
C LYS A 346 -1.09 61.72 -136.93
N LEU A 347 -1.24 61.51 -135.63
CA LEU A 347 -1.85 62.44 -134.69
C LEU A 347 -1.10 63.78 -134.73
N LYS A 348 0.24 63.76 -134.62
CA LYS A 348 1.06 64.98 -134.70
C LYS A 348 0.94 65.71 -136.04
N ILE A 349 0.87 65.00 -137.17
CA ILE A 349 0.60 65.61 -138.49
C ILE A 349 -0.80 66.22 -138.53
N ALA A 350 -1.81 65.52 -138.02
CA ALA A 350 -3.18 66.04 -137.93
C ALA A 350 -3.27 67.26 -137.00
N GLU A 351 -2.58 67.26 -135.87
CA GLU A 351 -2.45 68.39 -134.96
C GLU A 351 -1.71 69.57 -135.61
N MET A 352 -0.62 69.31 -136.34
CA MET A 352 0.11 70.35 -137.09
C MET A 352 -0.74 70.91 -138.24
N ALA A 353 -1.47 70.06 -138.97
CA ALA A 353 -2.41 70.47 -140.00
C ALA A 353 -3.54 71.31 -139.40
N LEU A 354 -4.14 70.87 -138.29
CA LEU A 354 -5.14 71.64 -137.54
C LEU A 354 -4.58 72.98 -137.08
N THR A 355 -3.34 73.01 -136.58
CA THR A 355 -2.67 74.25 -136.14
C THR A 355 -2.39 75.18 -137.33
N ARG A 356 -2.00 74.63 -138.48
CA ARG A 356 -1.75 75.39 -139.72
C ARG A 356 -3.06 75.92 -140.30
N HIS A 357 -4.12 75.12 -140.34
CA HIS A 357 -5.47 75.54 -140.72
C HIS A 357 -6.02 76.58 -139.75
N ARG A 358 -5.81 76.46 -138.43
CA ARG A 358 -6.16 77.49 -137.45
C ARG A 358 -5.37 78.78 -137.66
N LYS A 359 -4.07 78.71 -137.98
CA LYS A 359 -3.24 79.90 -138.31
C LYS A 359 -3.63 80.55 -139.63
N LEU A 360 -3.86 79.76 -140.69
CA LEU A 360 -4.40 80.23 -141.97
C LEU A 360 -5.79 80.86 -141.79
N TRP A 361 -6.67 80.22 -141.03
CA TRP A 361 -7.99 80.76 -140.68
C TRP A 361 -7.88 82.06 -139.89
N ALA A 362 -6.96 82.14 -138.91
CA ALA A 362 -6.69 83.37 -138.16
C ALA A 362 -5.95 84.46 -138.99
N GLN A 363 -5.36 84.12 -140.14
CA GLN A 363 -4.73 85.05 -141.07
C GLN A 363 -5.70 85.51 -142.16
N VAL A 364 -6.60 84.64 -142.63
CA VAL A 364 -7.77 84.99 -143.45
C VAL A 364 -8.71 85.90 -142.65
N GLN A 365 -8.97 85.60 -141.37
CA GLN A 365 -9.69 86.50 -140.45
C GLN A 365 -8.96 87.83 -140.17
N ARG A 366 -7.65 87.94 -140.47
CA ARG A 366 -6.86 89.18 -140.31
C ARG A 366 -6.56 89.92 -141.62
N CYS A 367 -6.78 89.33 -142.80
CA CYS A 367 -6.48 89.93 -144.11
C CYS A 367 -7.71 90.21 -144.99
N THR A 368 -8.93 89.84 -144.61
CA THR A 368 -10.15 90.22 -145.36
C THR A 368 -11.32 90.66 -144.47
N VAL A 369 -11.04 91.45 -143.42
CA VAL A 369 -11.93 92.56 -143.07
C VAL A 369 -11.59 93.70 -144.03
N PRO A 370 -12.64 94.37 -144.51
CA PRO A 370 -12.82 94.68 -145.91
C PRO A 370 -12.42 96.13 -146.18
N LYS A 371 -11.88 96.41 -147.36
CA LYS A 371 -12.04 97.72 -147.99
C LYS A 371 -12.17 97.53 -149.49
N ASP A 372 -13.27 98.06 -150.00
CA ASP A 372 -13.76 98.13 -151.37
C ASP A 372 -14.33 96.79 -151.88
N THR A 373 -15.64 96.59 -151.93
CA THR A 373 -16.78 97.53 -151.83
C THR A 373 -17.37 97.72 -150.44
#